data_AF-A0A2W6ARY1-F1
#
_entry.id   AF-A0A2W6ARY1-F1
#
_cell.length_a   1.000
_cell.length_b   1.000
_cell.length_c   1.000
_cell.angle_alpha   90.00
_cell.angle_beta   90.00
_cell.angle_gamma   90.00
#
_symmetry.space_group_name_H-M   'P 1'
#
loop_
_entity.id
_entity.type
_entity.pdbx_description
1 polymer ?
#
loop_
_entity_poly.entity_id
_entity_poly.type
_entity_poly.pdbx_seq_one_letter_code
_entity_poly.pdbx_strand_id
1 'polypeptide(L)' 'MPQRGAQAELEEAIRHTTAGLKALEAAHKTAGVGGRVYPTHIYLAAVELAHAIEVAMKVALRSQ' A
#
# COMPACT_ATOMS: atom_id res chain seq x y z
N MET A 1 -23.62 15.17 0.43
CA MET A 1 -22.20 15.43 0.79
C MET A 1 -21.30 14.23 0.47
N PRO A 2 -21.06 13.89 -0.82
CA PRO A 2 -20.26 12.71 -1.19
C PRO A 2 -18.73 12.94 -1.20
N GLN A 3 -18.26 14.19 -1.35
CA GLN A 3 -16.83 14.48 -1.56
C GLN A 3 -15.93 14.24 -0.32
N ARG A 4 -16.45 14.38 0.90
CA ARG A 4 -15.66 14.15 2.13
C ARG A 4 -15.26 12.69 2.34
N GLY A 5 -16.07 11.74 1.86
CA GLY A 5 -15.76 10.31 1.94
C GLY A 5 -14.66 9.89 0.97
N ALA A 6 -14.75 10.37 -0.29
CA ALA A 6 -13.76 10.05 -1.32
C ALA A 6 -12.36 10.58 -0.99
N GLN A 7 -12.25 11.77 -0.39
CA GLN A 7 -10.95 12.30 0.02
C GLN A 7 -10.31 11.47 1.15
N ALA A 8 -11.08 11.08 2.17
CA ALA A 8 -10.58 10.27 3.27
C ALA A 8 -10.12 8.87 2.81
N GLU A 9 -10.85 8.26 1.88
CA GLU A 9 -10.48 6.98 1.25
C GLU A 9 -9.21 7.11 0.40
N LEU A 10 -9.02 8.21 -0.34
CA LEU A 10 -7.76 8.45 -1.07
C LEU A 10 -6.58 8.65 -0.13
N GLU A 11 -6.77 9.38 0.98
CA GLU A 11 -5.73 9.52 2.01
C GLU A 11 -5.38 8.17 2.65
N GLU A 12 -6.36 7.29 2.83
CA GLU A 12 -6.14 5.90 3.25
C GLU A 12 -5.31 5.13 2.23
N ALA A 13 -5.70 5.15 0.95
CA ALA A 13 -4.95 4.48 -0.12
C ALA A 13 -3.49 4.96 -0.18
N ILE A 14 -3.23 6.25 0.03
CA ILE A 14 -1.87 6.83 0.09
C ILE A 14 -1.09 6.30 1.30
N ARG A 15 -1.72 6.22 2.48
CA ARG A 15 -1.07 5.67 3.69
C ARG A 15 -0.65 4.21 3.47
N HIS A 16 -1.56 3.38 2.94
CA HIS A 16 -1.27 1.97 2.66
C HIS A 16 -0.22 1.80 1.55
N THR A 17 -0.26 2.62 0.49
CA THR A 17 0.80 2.64 -0.53
C THR A 17 2.17 2.93 0.10
N THR A 18 2.23 3.94 0.97
CA THR A 18 3.46 4.32 1.67
C THR A 18 3.97 3.20 2.58
N ALA A 19 3.08 2.53 3.31
CA ALA A 19 3.45 1.40 4.16
C ALA A 19 4.00 0.22 3.33
N GLY A 20 3.35 -0.12 2.22
CA GLY A 20 3.80 -1.17 1.31
C GLY A 20 5.16 -0.89 0.68
N LEU A 21 5.40 0.36 0.25
CA LEU A 21 6.70 0.79 -0.29
C LEU A 21 7.82 0.73 0.76
N LYS A 22 7.54 1.14 2.01
CA LYS A 22 8.51 1.01 3.12
C LYS A 22 8.85 -0.46 3.41
N ALA A 23 7.86 -1.36 3.33
CA ALA A 23 8.09 -2.79 3.50
C ALA A 23 8.96 -3.36 2.37
N LEU A 24 8.75 -2.95 1.11
CA LEU A 24 9.63 -3.31 -0.01
C LEU A 24 11.05 -2.77 0.17
N GLU A 25 11.18 -1.53 0.63
CA GLU A 25 12.50 -0.93 0.90
C GLU A 25 13.25 -1.71 2.00
N ALA A 26 12.55 -2.14 3.06
CA ALA A 26 13.12 -3.00 4.10
C ALA A 26 13.51 -4.38 3.57
N ALA A 27 12.69 -4.98 2.70
CA ALA A 27 13.03 -6.24 2.01
C ALA A 27 14.30 -6.07 1.16
N HIS A 28 14.41 -4.96 0.42
CA HIS A 28 15.58 -4.67 -0.40
C HIS A 28 16.85 -4.47 0.43
N LYS A 29 16.78 -3.67 1.52
CA LYS A 29 17.91 -3.46 2.44
C LYS A 29 18.38 -4.77 3.07
N THR A 30 17.46 -5.61 3.53
CA THR A 30 17.81 -6.91 4.14
C THR A 30 18.43 -7.87 3.13
N ALA A 31 17.95 -7.88 1.88
CA ALA A 31 18.56 -8.63 0.79
C ALA A 31 19.99 -8.14 0.48
N GLY A 32 20.20 -6.81 0.44
CA GLY A 32 21.51 -6.21 0.16
C GLY A 32 22.54 -6.39 1.27
N VAL A 33 22.12 -6.44 2.54
CA VAL A 33 23.03 -6.58 3.70
C VAL A 33 23.32 -8.05 4.05
N GLY A 34 22.30 -8.92 3.96
CA GLY A 34 22.40 -10.30 4.45
C GLY A 34 22.23 -11.39 3.40
N GLY A 35 21.98 -11.04 2.14
CA GLY A 35 21.66 -12.00 1.07
C GLY A 35 20.35 -12.76 1.29
N ARG A 36 19.51 -12.32 2.26
CA ARG A 36 18.24 -12.97 2.61
C ARG A 36 17.09 -11.99 2.46
N VAL A 37 16.05 -12.44 1.75
CA VAL A 37 14.76 -11.76 1.72
C VAL A 37 13.90 -12.35 2.83
N TYR A 38 13.47 -11.54 3.79
CA TYR A 38 12.52 -11.99 4.79
C TYR A 38 11.10 -12.02 4.19
N PRO A 39 10.42 -13.18 4.18
CA PRO A 39 9.08 -13.29 3.60
C PRO A 39 8.06 -12.34 4.20
N THR A 40 8.23 -11.98 5.48
CA THR A 40 7.36 -11.04 6.20
C THR A 40 7.34 -9.65 5.55
N HIS A 41 8.47 -9.12 5.08
CA HIS A 41 8.49 -7.82 4.41
C HIS A 41 7.78 -7.85 3.05
N ILE A 42 7.93 -8.95 2.30
CA ILE A 42 7.25 -9.13 1.02
C ILE A 42 5.74 -9.31 1.22
N TYR A 43 5.35 -10.11 2.22
CA TYR A 43 3.95 -10.31 2.57
C TYR A 43 3.29 -8.99 2.99
N LEU A 44 3.93 -8.22 3.88
CA LEU A 44 3.42 -6.93 4.31
C LEU A 44 3.30 -5.96 3.13
N ALA A 45 4.32 -5.89 2.27
CA ALA A 45 4.25 -5.08 1.06
C ALA A 45 3.05 -5.44 0.17
N ALA A 46 2.83 -6.74 -0.07
CA ALA A 46 1.75 -7.22 -0.92
C ALA A 46 0.37 -6.86 -0.36
N VAL A 47 0.14 -7.08 0.94
CA VAL A 47 -1.14 -6.79 1.59
C VAL A 47 -1.44 -5.29 1.57
N GLU A 48 -0.46 -4.47 1.94
CA GLU A 48 -0.62 -3.01 2.00
C GLU A 48 -0.88 -2.41 0.60
N LEU A 49 -0.15 -2.86 -0.42
CA LEU A 49 -0.35 -2.40 -1.80
C LEU A 49 -1.69 -2.88 -2.36
N ALA A 50 -2.11 -4.11 -2.06
CA ALA A 50 -3.42 -4.62 -2.47
C ALA A 50 -4.57 -3.80 -1.87
N HIS A 51 -4.49 -3.47 -0.57
CA HIS A 51 -5.48 -2.64 0.10
C HIS A 51 -5.54 -1.23 -0.50
N ALA A 52 -4.38 -0.62 -0.78
CA ALA A 52 -4.32 0.68 -1.44
C ALA A 52 -5.03 0.68 -2.81
N ILE A 53 -4.80 -0.36 -3.62
CA ILE A 53 -5.45 -0.52 -4.93
C ILE A 53 -6.97 -0.71 -4.75
N GLU A 54 -7.40 -1.55 -3.80
CA GLU A 54 -8.81 -1.80 -3.53
C GLU A 54 -9.56 -0.50 -3.18
N VAL A 55 -9.02 0.28 -2.25
CA VAL A 55 -9.63 1.55 -1.81
C VAL A 55 -9.65 2.57 -2.95
N ALA A 56 -8.54 2.73 -3.69
CA ALA A 56 -8.47 3.64 -4.83
C ALA A 56 -9.48 3.27 -5.93
N MET A 57 -9.64 1.97 -6.23
CA MET A 57 -10.61 1.48 -7.21
C MET A 57 -12.05 1.74 -6.77
N LYS A 58 -12.38 1.55 -5.49
CA LYS A 58 -13.71 1.90 -4.95
C LYS A 58 -14.03 3.38 -5.15
N VAL A 59 -13.07 4.28 -4.94
CA VAL A 59 -13.24 5.72 -5.17
C VAL A 59 -13.46 6.01 -6.66
N ALA A 60 -12.63 5.42 -7.53
CA ALA A 60 -12.71 5.63 -8.98
C ALA A 60 -14.06 5.20 -9.57
N LEU A 61 -14.57 4.04 -9.15
CA LEU A 61 -15.85 3.49 -9.63
C LEU A 61 -17.07 4.27 -9.16
N ARG A 62 -17.00 5.00 -8.02
CA ARG A 62 -18.09 5.88 -7.57
C ARG A 62 -18.16 7.20 -8.34
N SER A 63 -17.12 7.53 -9.09
CA SER A 63 -17.01 8.78 -9.85
C SER A 63 -17.42 8.64 -11.32
N GLN A 64 -17.83 7.44 -11.72
CA GLN A 64 -18.42 7.12 -13.03
C GLN A 64 -19.94 7.14 -12.94
#